data_AF-A0A7G8G6S7-F1
#
_entry.id   AF-A0A7G8G6S7-F1
#
_cell.length_a   1.000
_cell.length_b   1.000
_cell.length_c   1.000
_cell.angle_alpha   90.00
_cell.angle_beta   90.00
_cell.angle_gamma   90.00
#
_symmetry.space_group_name_H-M   'P 1'
#
loop_
_entity.id
_entity.type
_entity.pdbx_description
1 polymer ?
#
loop_
_entity_poly.entity_id
_entity_poly.type
_entity_poly.pdbx_seq_one_letter_code
_entity_poly.pdbx_strand_id
1 'polypeptide(L)' 'MDFQFDVTADGRRLNVLNVIDDNCCLCLAIRMGSRCKAKDVVAVLDMADSKS' A
#
# COMPACT_ATOMS: atom_id res chain seq x y z
N MET A 1 -1.85 1.50 8.71
CA MET A 1 -1.24 0.80 7.55
C MET A 1 -1.74 -0.62 7.54
N ASP A 2 -2.12 -1.14 6.38
CA ASP A 2 -2.67 -2.50 6.24
C ASP A 2 -2.19 -3.20 4.96
N PHE A 3 -2.21 -4.54 4.97
CA PHE A 3 -1.90 -5.40 3.83
C PHE A 3 -3.17 -6.09 3.33
N GLN A 4 -3.61 -5.71 2.13
CA GLN A 4 -4.72 -6.35 1.45
C GLN A 4 -4.20 -7.27 0.34
N PHE A 5 -4.81 -8.44 0.20
CA PHE A 5 -4.56 -9.36 -0.90
C PHE A 5 -5.73 -9.32 -1.88
N ASP A 6 -5.43 -9.19 -3.16
CA ASP A 6 -6.41 -9.19 -4.23
C ASP A 6 -6.01 -10.17 -5.34
N VAL A 7 -6.94 -10.47 -6.23
CA VAL A 7 -6.74 -11.33 -7.39
C VAL A 7 -7.25 -10.59 -8.62
N THR A 8 -6.35 -10.40 -9.59
CA THR A 8 -6.72 -9.81 -10.87
C THR A 8 -7.68 -10.72 -11.64
N ALA A 9 -8.39 -10.17 -12.63
CA ALA A 9 -9.34 -10.96 -13.45
C ALA A 9 -8.70 -12.18 -14.14
N ASP A 10 -7.39 -12.15 -14.40
CA ASP A 10 -6.60 -13.26 -14.95
C ASP A 10 -5.98 -14.19 -13.88
N GLY A 11 -6.39 -14.05 -12.62
CA GLY A 11 -6.03 -14.96 -11.53
C GLY A 11 -4.69 -14.68 -10.84
N ARG A 12 -3.99 -13.59 -11.18
CA ARG A 12 -2.72 -13.25 -10.53
C ARG A 12 -2.97 -12.62 -9.17
N ARG A 13 -2.26 -13.11 -8.16
CA ARG A 13 -2.28 -12.53 -6.81
C ARG A 13 -1.58 -11.19 -6.79
N LEU A 14 -2.23 -10.21 -6.19
CA LEU A 14 -1.73 -8.87 -5.98
C LEU A 14 -1.69 -8.57 -4.49
N ASN A 15 -0.54 -8.09 -4.02
CA ASN A 15 -0.42 -7.52 -2.70
C ASN A 15 -0.61 -6.01 -2.82
N VAL A 16 -1.52 -5.49 -2.02
CA VAL A 16 -1.84 -4.06 -1.92
C VAL A 16 -1.42 -3.61 -0.53
N LEU A 17 -0.53 -2.63 -0.49
CA LEU A 17 -0.08 -1.99 0.73
C LEU A 17 -0.65 -0.58 0.76
N ASN A 18 -1.45 -0.28 1.78
CA ASN A 18 -2.16 0.99 1.88
C ASN A 18 -1.76 1.74 3.16
N VAL A 19 -1.46 3.03 3.02
CA VAL A 19 -1.28 3.97 4.14
C VAL A 19 -2.51 4.85 4.20
N ILE A 20 -3.20 4.77 5.34
CA ILE A 20 -4.44 5.49 5.60
C ILE A 20 -4.21 6.36 6.83
N ASP A 21 -4.60 7.63 6.73
CA ASP A 21 -4.79 8.49 7.89
C ASP A 21 -6.08 8.09 8.60
N ASP A 22 -5.94 7.61 9.84
CA ASP A 22 -7.04 7.12 10.67
C ASP A 22 -7.97 8.25 11.13
N ASN A 23 -7.47 9.49 11.23
CA ASN A 23 -8.26 10.63 11.70
C ASN A 23 -9.25 11.12 10.62
N CYS A 24 -8.85 11.05 9.35
CA CYS A 24 -9.65 11.57 8.23
C CYS A 24 -10.16 10.47 7.29
N CYS A 25 -9.82 9.20 7.53
CA CYS A 25 -10.05 8.06 6.64
C CYS A 25 -9.51 8.29 5.21
N LEU A 26 -8.42 9.06 5.08
CA LEU A 26 -7.81 9.39 3.78
C LEU A 26 -6.71 8.40 3.43
N CYS A 27 -6.74 7.91 2.19
CA CYS A 27 -5.64 7.14 1.63
C CYS A 27 -4.50 8.06 1.21
N LEU A 28 -3.37 7.99 1.91
CA LEU A 28 -2.20 8.83 1.68
C LEU A 28 -1.25 8.23 0.63
N ALA A 29 -1.13 6.90 0.59
CA ALA A 29 -0.29 6.20 -0.38
C ALA A 29 -0.72 4.75 -0.60
N ILE A 30 -0.64 4.28 -1.85
CA ILE A 30 -0.90 2.88 -2.25
C ILE A 30 0.30 2.33 -3.02
N ARG A 31 0.72 1.11 -2.67
CA ARG A 31 1.66 0.32 -3.46
C ARG A 31 1.03 -1.03 -3.82
N MET A 32 1.05 -1.35 -5.11
CA MET A 32 0.57 -2.62 -5.63
C MET A 32 1.70 -3.41 -6.28
N GLY A 33 1.70 -4.73 -6.07
CA GLY A 33 2.63 -5.62 -6.75
C GLY A 33 2.43 -7.08 -6.35
N SER A 34 2.97 -8.00 -7.14
CA SER A 34 2.92 -9.43 -6.83
C SER A 34 3.75 -9.83 -5.60
N ARG A 35 4.62 -8.94 -5.12
CA ARG A 35 5.43 -9.08 -3.90
C ARG A 35 5.55 -7.72 -3.21
N CYS A 36 5.62 -7.74 -1.89
CA CYS A 36 5.93 -6.58 -1.07
C CYS A 36 7.08 -6.96 -0.12
N LYS A 37 8.18 -6.23 -0.17
CA LYS A 37 9.34 -6.41 0.72
C LYS A 37 9.40 -5.25 1.72
N ALA A 38 10.19 -5.40 2.78
CA ALA A 38 10.39 -4.35 3.78
C ALA A 38 10.82 -3.00 3.16
N LYS A 39 11.65 -3.01 2.12
CA LYS A 39 12.03 -1.78 1.40
C LYS A 39 10.85 -1.08 0.70
N ASP A 40 9.84 -1.84 0.26
CA ASP A 40 8.64 -1.28 -0.36
C ASP A 40 7.77 -0.61 0.73
N VAL A 41 7.76 -1.14 1.95
CA VAL A 41 7.09 -0.53 3.10
C VAL A 41 7.72 0.82 3.44
N VAL A 42 9.04 0.87 3.59
CA VAL A 42 9.77 2.11 3.91
C VAL A 42 9.53 3.17 2.83
N ALA A 43 9.67 2.81 1.55
CA ALA A 43 9.44 3.75 0.46
C ALA A 43 8.01 4.32 0.45
N VAL A 44 7.00 3.54 0.84
CA VAL A 44 5.61 4.00 0.92
C VAL A 44 5.39 4.94 2.09
N LEU A 45 6.04 4.68 3.23
CA LEU A 45 5.98 5.58 4.38
C LEU A 45 6.68 6.90 4.08
N ASP A 46 7.86 6.90 3.46
CA ASP A 46 8.56 8.12 3.04
C ASP A 46 7.71 8.95 2.06
N MET A 47 7.02 8.29 1.12
CA MET A 47 6.09 8.96 0.21
C MET A 47 4.92 9.59 0.95
N ALA A 48 4.33 8.88 1.92
CA ALA A 48 3.20 9.39 2.69
C ALA A 48 3.61 10.59 3.57
N ASP A 49 4.77 10.54 4.20
CA ASP A 49 5.31 11.62 5.03
C ASP A 49 5.54 12.91 4.21
N SER A 50 6.02 12.77 2.97
CA SER A 50 6.17 13.91 2.05
C SER A 50 4.86 14.56 1.57
N LYS A 51 3.71 13.95 1.88
CA LYS A 51 2.37 14.40 1.47
C LYS A 51 1.52 14.94 2.63
N SER A 52 1.96 14.71 3.87
CA SER A 52 1.37 15.28 5.09
C SER A 52 1.91 16.68 5.37
#